data_AF-A0A3A0ARS2-F1
#
_entry.id   AF-A0A3A0ARS2-F1
#
_cell.length_a   1.000
_cell.length_b   1.000
_cell.length_c   1.000
_cell.angle_alpha   90.00
_cell.angle_beta   90.00
_cell.angle_gamma   90.00
#
_symmetry.space_group_name_H-M   'P 1'
#
loop_
_entity.id
_entity.type
_entity.pdbx_description
1 polymer ?
#
loop_
_entity_poly.entity_id
_entity_poly.type
_entity_poly.pdbx_seq_one_letter_code
_entity_poly.pdbx_strand_id
1 'polypeptide(L)'
;ITGQTAWYLWGASGERERNRMPNHALQWAAMRWARERGATRYDLWGIPDELGKLAQGLQRGESCGISPDALPIDLEALPGGDLWGVYRFKQGFGGQIVRTVGAWDLPLSEWGYAAYRMGLCAKKRLEKIERLGETRIWQSRTDRQFFNPSSDRALKSPQITANPSPPSPSLHPITTPQEWQQTLAALPNPHVLQSWEWGVVKAQTGWRAERYSLCEGGRPMAAFQFLWRQLAPGLPVRIGYLPKGPTLDWADMDCVDRTLAQVEQLARDRGCIFVKIDPDVREDTTTGRLLLHALERRGWRYSPDQIQFKNTAYTDLSVSEETLLEQMKSKWRYNIRLAERRGICVRQGGTSDLAAFYALYAETGRRDGFLTRPFDYYRTTWETFLAAQQDATNPAGGVLLLAEHPDDPQPVAGLFLLRYGARAWYFYGASSERHRRDMPNYLLQWEALRWAIAQGCTVYDWWGAPTGIEDASDPLQGVWQFKQGFGAHFQSHIGAWDYPVSPLLYWLYTEVMPQVLAWMRRRGR
;
A
#
# COMPACT_ATOMS: atom_id res chain seq x y z
N ILE A 1 21.87 4.63 32.70
CA ILE A 1 21.46 5.35 31.48
C ILE A 1 22.00 4.55 30.32
N THR A 2 21.17 4.26 29.33
CA THR A 2 21.58 3.50 28.14
C THR A 2 21.05 4.25 26.92
N GLY A 3 21.95 4.67 26.03
CA GLY A 3 21.62 5.64 24.98
C GLY A 3 21.06 6.93 25.58
N GLN A 4 19.93 7.39 25.06
CA GLN A 4 19.26 8.61 25.54
C GLN A 4 18.21 8.34 26.65
N THR A 5 18.12 7.09 27.15
CA THR A 5 17.08 6.71 28.12
C THR A 5 17.65 6.40 29.50
N ALA A 6 17.09 7.03 30.53
CA ALA A 6 17.24 6.64 31.93
C ALA A 6 16.05 5.79 32.37
N TRP A 7 16.28 4.81 33.26
CA TRP A 7 15.28 3.82 33.64
C TRP A 7 15.10 3.79 35.15
N TYR A 8 13.85 3.90 35.60
CA TYR A 8 13.45 3.67 37.00
C TYR A 8 13.04 2.22 37.19
N LEU A 9 13.96 1.35 37.62
CA LEU A 9 13.67 -0.08 37.73
C LEU A 9 12.96 -0.44 39.04
N TRP A 10 13.50 0.03 40.17
CA TRP A 10 13.03 -0.32 41.50
C TRP A 10 12.96 0.92 42.37
N GLY A 11 11.95 0.97 43.24
CA GLY A 11 11.88 1.95 44.31
C GLY A 11 11.19 1.34 45.53
N ALA A 12 11.59 1.82 46.70
CA ALA A 12 11.03 1.42 47.97
C ALA A 12 10.84 2.65 48.84
N SER A 13 9.87 2.60 49.74
CA SER A 13 9.62 3.68 50.69
C SER A 13 9.15 3.14 52.02
N GLY A 14 9.70 3.69 53.10
CA GLY A 14 9.18 3.44 54.45
C GLY A 14 7.91 4.23 54.74
N GLU A 15 7.27 3.90 55.86
CA GLU A 15 6.02 4.55 56.30
C GLU A 15 6.25 5.85 57.08
N ARG A 16 7.45 6.06 57.63
CA ARG A 16 7.81 7.28 58.35
C ARG A 16 7.73 8.50 57.44
N GLU A 17 7.05 9.54 57.91
CA GLU A 17 6.88 10.83 57.23
C GLU A 17 6.31 10.74 55.80
N ARG A 18 5.49 9.72 55.50
CA ARG A 18 4.89 9.53 54.17
C ARG A 18 4.14 10.75 53.64
N ASN A 19 3.52 11.52 54.54
CA ASN A 19 2.79 12.77 54.25
C ASN A 19 3.67 13.87 53.64
N ARG A 20 5.00 13.81 53.83
CA ARG A 20 5.96 14.73 53.20
C ARG A 20 6.34 14.35 51.78
N MET A 21 5.74 13.27 51.24
CA MET A 21 5.94 12.80 49.87
C MET A 21 7.43 12.59 49.47
N PRO A 22 8.28 11.94 50.30
CA PRO A 22 9.71 11.80 50.03
C PRO A 22 10.02 11.11 48.69
N ASN A 23 9.18 10.16 48.26
CA ASN A 23 9.32 9.49 46.97
C ASN A 23 9.20 10.45 45.78
N HIS A 24 8.34 11.48 45.89
CA HIS A 24 8.18 12.45 44.82
C HIS A 24 9.43 13.32 44.70
N ALA A 25 9.98 13.76 45.83
CA ALA A 25 11.23 14.52 45.85
C ALA A 25 12.41 13.70 45.30
N LEU A 26 12.52 12.43 45.71
CA LEU A 26 13.56 11.52 45.23
C LEU A 26 13.44 11.26 43.72
N GLN A 27 12.22 11.02 43.23
CA GLN A 27 11.96 10.77 41.82
C GLN A 27 12.26 12.01 40.96
N TRP A 28 11.89 13.20 41.44
CA TRP A 28 12.25 14.45 40.78
C TRP A 28 13.77 14.66 40.71
N ALA A 29 14.49 14.36 41.81
CA ALA A 29 15.95 14.40 41.83
C ALA A 29 16.57 13.42 40.83
N ALA A 30 16.02 12.19 40.73
CA ALA A 30 16.48 11.19 39.77
C ALA A 30 16.26 11.63 38.31
N MET A 31 15.12 12.25 37.99
CA MET A 31 14.85 12.81 36.66
C MET A 31 15.81 13.95 36.31
N ARG A 32 16.10 14.85 37.26
CA ARG A 32 17.11 15.91 37.06
C ARG A 32 18.51 15.34 36.85
N TRP A 33 18.91 14.38 37.68
CA TRP A 33 20.18 13.68 37.57
C TRP A 33 20.35 12.99 36.20
N ALA A 34 19.28 12.41 35.66
CA ALA A 34 19.26 11.80 34.33
C ALA A 34 19.41 12.84 33.22
N ARG A 35 18.68 13.96 33.32
CA ARG A 35 18.74 15.07 32.35
C ARG A 35 20.13 15.69 32.29
N GLU A 36 20.77 15.92 33.44
CA GLU A 36 22.15 16.44 33.52
C GLU A 36 23.17 15.54 32.81
N ARG A 37 22.86 14.25 32.65
CA ARG A 37 23.68 13.25 31.97
C ARG A 37 23.25 13.00 30.52
N GLY A 38 22.44 13.89 29.96
CA GLY A 38 22.05 13.86 28.55
C GLY A 38 20.91 12.88 28.22
N ALA A 39 20.20 12.35 29.22
CA ALA A 39 19.00 11.56 28.94
C ALA A 39 17.87 12.48 28.43
N THR A 40 17.33 12.17 27.26
CA THR A 40 16.16 12.84 26.68
C THR A 40 14.86 12.12 27.04
N ARG A 41 14.96 10.85 27.47
CA ARG A 41 13.84 10.02 27.91
C ARG A 41 14.09 9.49 29.32
N TYR A 42 13.07 9.55 30.17
CA TYR A 42 13.05 8.93 31.49
C TYR A 42 11.92 7.91 31.54
N ASP A 43 12.25 6.63 31.50
CA ASP A 43 11.29 5.53 31.55
C ASP A 43 10.93 5.22 33.01
N LEU A 44 9.67 5.47 33.36
CA LEU A 44 9.12 5.23 34.69
C LEU A 44 8.76 3.75 34.93
N TRP A 45 9.02 2.85 33.98
CA TRP A 45 8.80 1.41 34.07
C TRP A 45 7.33 0.99 34.24
N GLY A 46 7.11 -0.31 34.44
CA GLY A 46 5.81 -0.98 34.27
C GLY A 46 4.64 -0.42 35.07
N ILE A 47 3.47 -0.40 34.42
CA ILE A 47 2.15 -0.18 35.01
C ILE A 47 1.30 -1.44 34.76
N PRO A 48 0.16 -1.63 35.45
CA PRO A 48 -0.78 -2.72 35.14
C PRO A 48 -1.16 -2.80 33.65
N ASP A 49 -1.12 -4.00 33.07
CA ASP A 49 -1.41 -4.23 31.64
C ASP A 49 -2.82 -3.79 31.24
N GLU A 50 -3.81 -3.97 32.13
CA GLU A 50 -5.20 -3.57 31.89
C GLU A 50 -5.35 -2.06 31.64
N LEU A 51 -4.56 -1.22 32.33
CA LEU A 51 -4.53 0.22 32.07
C LEU A 51 -3.97 0.52 30.68
N GLY A 52 -2.94 -0.20 30.26
CA GLY A 52 -2.38 -0.09 28.91
C GLY A 52 -3.37 -0.51 27.82
N LYS A 53 -4.20 -1.52 28.06
CA LYS A 53 -5.25 -1.95 27.13
C LYS A 53 -6.37 -0.92 27.04
N LEU A 54 -6.83 -0.40 28.17
CA LEU A 54 -7.89 0.61 28.23
C LEU A 54 -7.46 1.92 27.55
N ALA A 55 -6.25 2.40 27.82
CA ALA A 55 -5.70 3.61 27.20
C ALA A 55 -5.61 3.50 25.66
N GLN A 56 -5.44 2.30 25.11
CA GLN A 56 -5.43 2.06 23.67
C GLN A 56 -6.79 1.67 23.07
N GLY A 57 -7.88 1.70 23.84
CA GLY A 57 -9.22 1.33 23.37
C GLY A 57 -9.43 -0.19 23.18
N LEU A 58 -8.42 -1.02 23.48
CA LEU A 58 -8.42 -2.47 23.22
C LEU A 58 -9.45 -3.24 24.06
N GLN A 59 -9.79 -2.77 25.26
CA GLN A 59 -10.85 -3.38 26.07
C GLN A 59 -12.27 -3.06 25.55
N ARG A 60 -12.43 -1.98 24.78
CA ARG A 60 -13.74 -1.48 24.32
C ARG A 60 -14.03 -1.78 22.85
N GLY A 61 -13.05 -2.31 22.11
CA GLY A 61 -13.16 -2.54 20.67
C GLY A 61 -13.20 -1.23 19.86
N GLU A 62 -12.74 -0.13 20.44
CA GLU A 62 -12.73 1.20 19.82
C GLU A 62 -11.39 1.43 19.09
N SER A 63 -11.43 2.10 17.94
CA SER A 63 -10.23 2.38 17.13
C SER A 63 -9.40 3.57 17.65
N CYS A 64 -9.98 4.41 18.50
CA CYS A 64 -9.29 5.53 19.14
C CYS A 64 -9.13 5.25 20.64
N GLY A 65 -7.88 5.27 21.11
CA GLY A 65 -7.57 5.18 22.53
C GLY A 65 -8.09 6.36 23.34
N ILE A 66 -8.08 6.23 24.67
CA ILE A 66 -8.50 7.27 25.61
C ILE A 66 -7.26 8.01 26.10
N SER A 67 -7.30 9.34 26.12
CA SER A 67 -6.22 10.14 26.73
C SER A 67 -6.00 9.71 28.19
N PRO A 68 -4.74 9.62 28.67
CA PRO A 68 -4.44 9.25 30.06
C PRO A 68 -5.21 10.07 31.11
N ASP A 69 -5.50 11.34 30.82
CA ASP A 69 -6.23 12.25 31.71
C ASP A 69 -7.76 12.04 31.68
N ALA A 70 -8.27 11.35 30.65
CA ALA A 70 -9.69 11.08 30.43
C ALA A 70 -10.08 9.62 30.74
N LEU A 71 -9.17 8.81 31.30
CA LEU A 71 -9.43 7.43 31.67
C LEU A 71 -10.58 7.38 32.71
N PRO A 72 -11.73 6.75 32.39
CA PRO A 72 -12.84 6.63 33.32
C PRO A 72 -12.51 5.56 34.36
N ILE A 73 -12.14 6.00 35.56
CA ILE A 73 -11.70 5.13 36.64
C ILE A 73 -12.76 5.15 37.74
N ASP A 74 -13.36 3.99 38.00
CA ASP A 74 -14.18 3.77 39.19
C ASP A 74 -13.26 3.41 40.36
N LEU A 75 -13.17 4.30 41.35
CA LEU A 75 -12.28 4.14 42.51
C LEU A 75 -12.79 3.11 43.52
N GLU A 76 -14.08 2.83 43.54
CA GLU A 76 -14.71 1.92 44.51
C GLU A 76 -14.73 0.46 44.02
N ALA A 77 -14.65 0.26 42.69
CA ALA A 77 -14.56 -1.06 42.07
C ALA A 77 -13.16 -1.70 42.13
N LEU A 78 -12.16 -1.02 42.70
CA LEU A 78 -10.76 -1.47 42.68
C LEU A 78 -10.43 -2.39 43.87
N PRO A 79 -10.00 -3.65 43.63
CA PRO A 79 -9.57 -4.52 44.70
C PRO A 79 -8.32 -3.98 45.41
N GLY A 80 -8.26 -4.13 46.74
CA GLY A 80 -7.09 -3.75 47.52
C GLY A 80 -5.83 -4.51 47.06
N GLY A 81 -4.83 -3.80 46.56
CA GLY A 81 -3.56 -4.37 46.09
C GLY A 81 -3.10 -3.92 44.70
N ASP A 82 -3.90 -3.16 43.96
CA ASP A 82 -3.53 -2.72 42.61
C ASP A 82 -2.47 -1.60 42.61
N LEU A 83 -1.55 -1.65 41.64
CA LEU A 83 -0.47 -0.66 41.40
C LEU A 83 -1.01 0.72 40.92
N TRP A 84 -2.25 1.06 41.23
CA TRP A 84 -2.89 2.32 40.86
C TRP A 84 -2.19 3.53 41.47
N GLY A 85 -1.81 3.43 42.76
CA GLY A 85 -1.00 4.47 43.40
C GLY A 85 0.34 4.69 42.68
N VAL A 86 0.89 3.63 42.10
CA VAL A 86 2.12 3.69 41.29
C VAL A 86 1.84 4.36 39.94
N TYR A 87 0.70 4.09 39.30
CA TYR A 87 0.31 4.80 38.07
C TYR A 87 0.12 6.30 38.32
N ARG A 88 -0.68 6.69 39.33
CA ARG A 88 -0.90 8.12 39.65
C ARG A 88 0.39 8.85 39.98
N PHE A 89 1.26 8.20 40.74
CA PHE A 89 2.60 8.71 41.02
C PHE A 89 3.37 9.01 39.72
N LYS A 90 3.38 8.08 38.77
CA LYS A 90 4.07 8.23 37.48
C LYS A 90 3.42 9.30 36.58
N GLN A 91 2.10 9.35 36.52
CA GLN A 91 1.35 10.38 35.79
C GLN A 91 1.62 11.77 36.36
N GLY A 92 1.76 11.91 37.69
CA GLY A 92 2.08 13.19 38.35
C GLY A 92 3.39 13.85 37.88
N PHE A 93 4.30 13.09 37.25
CA PHE A 93 5.51 13.61 36.61
C PHE A 93 5.36 13.88 35.09
N GLY A 94 4.14 13.81 34.56
CA GLY A 94 3.86 13.95 33.12
C GLY A 94 4.14 12.68 32.31
N GLY A 95 4.16 11.50 32.95
CA GLY A 95 4.42 10.23 32.28
C GLY A 95 3.34 9.87 31.26
N GLN A 96 3.75 9.45 30.06
CA GLN A 96 2.86 8.95 29.01
C GLN A 96 2.83 7.42 29.01
N ILE A 97 1.66 6.84 28.74
CA ILE A 97 1.50 5.39 28.61
C ILE A 97 2.07 4.93 27.27
N VAL A 98 2.99 3.97 27.30
CA VAL A 98 3.56 3.32 26.11
C VAL A 98 3.38 1.81 26.25
N ARG A 99 2.73 1.17 25.27
CA ARG A 99 2.56 -0.29 25.22
C ARG A 99 3.67 -0.91 24.38
N THR A 100 4.31 -1.96 24.89
CA THR A 100 5.30 -2.77 24.17
C THR A 100 4.72 -4.15 23.84
N VAL A 101 5.38 -4.89 22.93
CA VAL A 101 4.93 -6.18 22.38
C VAL A 101 4.77 -7.33 23.40
N GLY A 102 5.16 -7.12 24.66
CA GLY A 102 5.10 -8.13 25.72
C GLY A 102 6.17 -9.21 25.57
N ALA A 103 6.20 -10.14 26.53
CA ALA A 103 7.07 -11.31 26.48
C ALA A 103 6.43 -12.43 25.65
N TRP A 104 7.22 -13.08 24.81
CA TRP A 104 6.82 -14.22 24.01
C TRP A 104 7.70 -15.43 24.35
N ASP A 105 7.07 -16.56 24.59
CA ASP A 105 7.78 -17.84 24.78
C ASP A 105 7.78 -18.59 23.45
N LEU A 106 8.95 -19.09 23.02
CA LEU A 106 9.07 -20.08 21.95
C LEU A 106 9.12 -21.48 22.58
N PRO A 107 8.05 -22.29 22.52
CA PRO A 107 8.04 -23.60 23.15
C PRO A 107 8.95 -24.57 22.37
N LEU A 108 10.13 -24.86 22.93
CA LEU A 108 11.05 -25.85 22.33
C LEU A 108 10.56 -27.30 22.51
N SER A 109 9.67 -27.53 23.48
CA SER A 109 8.96 -28.79 23.72
C SER A 109 7.54 -28.48 24.15
N GLU A 110 6.56 -28.95 23.38
CA GLU A 110 5.14 -28.69 23.66
C GLU A 110 4.72 -29.28 25.02
N TRP A 111 5.16 -30.51 25.32
CA TRP A 111 4.85 -31.20 26.59
C TRP A 111 5.52 -30.54 27.80
N GLY A 112 6.81 -30.20 27.69
CA GLY A 112 7.53 -29.51 28.75
C GLY A 112 6.91 -28.15 29.05
N TYR A 113 6.52 -27.40 28.00
CA TYR A 113 5.87 -26.11 28.15
C TYR A 113 4.45 -26.24 28.72
N ALA A 114 3.69 -27.27 28.34
CA ALA A 114 2.39 -27.55 28.94
C ALA A 114 2.50 -27.84 30.45
N ALA A 115 3.46 -28.68 30.86
CA ALA A 115 3.74 -28.97 32.27
C ALA A 115 4.15 -27.70 33.04
N TYR A 116 5.03 -26.88 32.46
CA TYR A 116 5.42 -25.59 33.01
C TYR A 116 4.23 -24.66 33.24
N ARG A 117 3.35 -24.50 32.24
CA ARG A 117 2.14 -23.68 32.37
C ARG A 117 1.17 -24.21 33.43
N MET A 118 1.00 -25.53 33.54
CA MET A 118 0.21 -26.13 34.61
C MET A 118 0.80 -25.84 35.99
N GLY A 119 2.12 -25.97 36.14
CA GLY A 119 2.84 -25.64 37.37
C GLY A 119 2.67 -24.17 37.76
N LEU A 120 2.79 -23.23 36.82
CA LEU A 120 2.53 -21.81 37.06
C LEU A 120 1.09 -21.55 37.51
N CYS A 121 0.11 -22.23 36.91
CA CYS A 121 -1.29 -22.06 37.25
C CYS A 121 -1.59 -22.60 38.66
N ALA A 122 -0.99 -23.74 39.02
CA ALA A 122 -1.08 -24.31 40.38
C ALA A 122 -0.44 -23.37 41.41
N LYS A 123 0.76 -22.84 41.13
CA LYS A 123 1.45 -21.87 41.99
C LYS A 123 0.59 -20.61 42.24
N LYS A 124 0.04 -20.02 41.19
CA LYS A 124 -0.86 -18.85 41.31
C LYS A 124 -2.11 -19.15 42.15
N ARG A 125 -2.66 -20.37 42.05
CA ARG A 125 -3.80 -20.80 42.88
C ARG A 125 -3.41 -20.95 44.36
N LEU A 126 -2.24 -21.52 44.64
CA LEU A 126 -1.72 -21.65 46.00
C LEU A 126 -1.44 -20.29 46.65
N GLU A 127 -0.77 -19.37 45.95
CA GLU A 127 -0.52 -18.00 46.42
C GLU A 127 -1.83 -17.23 46.69
N LYS A 128 -2.87 -17.47 45.88
CA LYS A 128 -4.20 -16.89 46.11
C LYS A 128 -4.88 -17.46 47.35
N ILE A 129 -4.72 -18.76 47.63
CA ILE A 129 -5.25 -19.41 48.83
C ILE A 129 -4.53 -18.92 50.09
N GLU A 130 -3.20 -18.75 50.06
CA GLU A 130 -2.42 -18.19 51.16
C GLU A 130 -2.84 -16.75 51.49
N ARG A 131 -3.02 -15.89 50.47
CA ARG A 131 -3.51 -14.51 50.66
C ARG A 131 -4.93 -14.45 51.26
N LEU A 132 -5.80 -15.41 50.92
CA LEU A 132 -7.14 -15.54 51.49
C LEU A 132 -7.13 -16.10 52.92
N GLY A 133 -6.07 -16.83 53.31
CA GLY A 133 -5.83 -17.29 54.67
C GLY A 133 -5.43 -16.16 55.62
N GLU A 134 -4.63 -15.20 55.14
CA GLU A 134 -4.22 -14.01 55.92
C GLU A 134 -5.36 -12.99 56.11
N THR A 135 -6.39 -12.98 55.26
CA THR A 135 -7.51 -12.02 55.37
C THR A 135 -8.57 -12.42 56.41
N ARG A 136 -8.46 -13.59 57.06
CA ARG A 136 -9.48 -14.10 58.00
C ARG A 136 -9.48 -13.47 59.42
N ILE A 137 -8.62 -12.50 59.70
CA ILE A 137 -8.53 -11.85 61.03
C ILE A 137 -9.32 -10.54 61.14
N TRP A 138 -9.85 -9.95 60.05
CA TRP A 138 -10.65 -8.74 60.15
C TRP A 138 -12.04 -8.87 59.52
N GLN A 139 -13.00 -9.00 60.44
CA GLN A 139 -14.40 -8.61 60.40
C GLN A 139 -15.41 -9.39 59.53
N SER A 140 -16.49 -9.67 60.27
CA SER A 140 -17.73 -10.33 59.95
C SER A 140 -18.78 -9.34 59.44
N ARG A 141 -19.83 -9.93 58.85
CA ARG A 141 -21.20 -9.45 58.61
C ARG A 141 -21.52 -8.69 57.31
N THR A 142 -22.43 -9.39 56.60
CA THR A 142 -23.65 -8.96 55.90
C THR A 142 -23.60 -8.52 54.43
N ASP A 143 -24.21 -9.41 53.65
CA ASP A 143 -25.14 -9.22 52.52
C ASP A 143 -24.63 -8.90 51.10
N ARG A 144 -24.49 -10.00 50.36
CA ARG A 144 -25.26 -10.33 49.13
C ARG A 144 -25.73 -9.13 48.29
N GLN A 145 -25.10 -8.92 47.14
CA GLN A 145 -25.60 -9.37 45.83
C GLN A 145 -24.67 -8.86 44.70
N PHE A 146 -24.67 -9.62 43.60
CA PHE A 146 -23.96 -9.38 42.34
C PHE A 146 -22.46 -9.67 42.34
N PHE A 147 -22.10 -10.94 42.10
CA PHE A 147 -21.16 -11.27 41.04
C PHE A 147 -21.32 -12.75 40.64
N ASN A 148 -21.67 -12.96 39.38
CA ASN A 148 -21.85 -14.27 38.76
C ASN A 148 -20.47 -14.81 38.34
N PRO A 149 -19.97 -15.94 38.88
CA PRO A 149 -18.67 -16.49 38.50
C PRO A 149 -18.81 -17.28 37.19
N SER A 150 -19.04 -16.59 36.08
CA SER A 150 -19.20 -17.22 34.76
C SER A 150 -18.43 -16.51 33.64
N SER A 151 -17.40 -15.73 33.95
CA SER A 151 -16.51 -15.12 32.94
C SER A 151 -15.06 -15.60 32.99
N ASP A 152 -14.70 -16.51 33.91
CA ASP A 152 -13.43 -17.25 33.85
C ASP A 152 -13.54 -18.42 32.85
N ARG A 153 -14.05 -18.14 31.64
CA ARG A 153 -13.60 -18.90 30.48
C ARG A 153 -12.14 -18.51 30.34
N ALA A 154 -11.26 -19.41 30.78
CA ALA A 154 -9.90 -19.48 30.30
C ALA A 154 -9.92 -19.01 28.83
N LEU A 155 -9.26 -17.88 28.57
CA LEU A 155 -8.67 -17.65 27.26
C LEU A 155 -7.75 -18.86 27.07
N LYS A 156 -8.34 -19.96 26.59
CA LYS A 156 -7.61 -20.98 25.87
C LYS A 156 -6.84 -20.14 24.86
N SER A 157 -5.52 -20.10 25.02
CA SER A 157 -4.65 -19.89 23.86
C SER A 157 -5.33 -20.67 22.74
N PRO A 158 -5.70 -20.05 21.60
CA PRO A 158 -6.31 -20.82 20.53
C PRO A 158 -5.43 -22.04 20.39
N GLN A 159 -5.98 -23.21 20.71
CA GLN A 159 -5.36 -24.44 20.28
C GLN A 159 -5.42 -24.24 18.79
N ILE A 160 -4.28 -23.92 18.20
CA ILE A 160 -4.02 -24.29 16.82
C ILE A 160 -4.00 -25.81 16.89
N THR A 161 -5.20 -26.41 17.02
CA THR A 161 -5.46 -27.63 16.29
C THR A 161 -4.99 -27.28 14.90
N ALA A 162 -4.04 -28.05 14.39
CA ALA A 162 -3.86 -28.11 12.95
C ALA A 162 -5.26 -28.40 12.41
N ASN A 163 -6.00 -27.35 12.07
CA ASN A 163 -7.12 -27.45 11.17
C ASN A 163 -6.54 -28.24 10.00
N PRO A 164 -7.26 -29.25 9.46
CA PRO A 164 -6.85 -29.84 8.20
C PRO A 164 -6.47 -28.67 7.31
N SER A 165 -5.22 -28.65 6.85
CA SER A 165 -4.68 -27.53 6.09
C SER A 165 -5.78 -27.09 5.14
N PRO A 166 -6.23 -25.81 5.17
CA PRO A 166 -7.24 -25.36 4.24
C PRO A 166 -6.78 -25.85 2.86
N PRO A 167 -7.67 -26.49 2.06
CA PRO A 167 -7.26 -27.15 0.83
C PRO A 167 -6.33 -26.20 0.11
N SER A 168 -5.09 -26.63 -0.13
CA SER A 168 -4.04 -25.76 -0.66
C SER A 168 -4.65 -25.01 -1.83
N PRO A 169 -4.71 -23.66 -1.77
CA PRO A 169 -5.51 -22.93 -2.72
C PRO A 169 -5.01 -23.28 -4.11
N SER A 170 -5.92 -23.77 -4.94
CA SER A 170 -5.59 -24.29 -6.25
C SER A 170 -5.42 -23.11 -7.19
N LEU A 171 -4.33 -23.14 -7.97
CA LEU A 171 -4.10 -22.17 -9.02
C LEU A 171 -4.98 -22.55 -10.22
N HIS A 172 -6.02 -21.76 -10.46
CA HIS A 172 -6.99 -21.99 -11.52
C HIS A 172 -6.62 -21.20 -12.79
N PRO A 173 -6.29 -21.86 -13.92
CA PRO A 173 -6.02 -21.16 -15.17
C PRO A 173 -7.32 -20.64 -15.80
N ILE A 174 -7.31 -19.36 -16.18
CA ILE A 174 -8.46 -18.70 -16.82
C ILE A 174 -8.16 -18.49 -18.31
N THR A 175 -9.06 -18.97 -19.16
CA THR A 175 -8.89 -18.96 -20.62
C THR A 175 -9.92 -18.14 -21.37
N THR A 176 -10.93 -17.59 -20.68
CA THR A 176 -11.98 -16.76 -21.29
C THR A 176 -11.93 -15.32 -20.77
N PRO A 177 -12.23 -14.31 -21.62
CA PRO A 177 -12.30 -12.91 -21.20
C PRO A 177 -13.31 -12.67 -20.08
N GLN A 178 -14.50 -13.27 -20.18
CA GLN A 178 -15.61 -13.05 -19.26
C GLN A 178 -15.29 -13.55 -17.84
N GLU A 179 -14.72 -14.74 -17.73
CA GLU A 179 -14.28 -15.29 -16.44
C GLU A 179 -13.16 -14.43 -15.81
N TRP A 180 -12.24 -13.92 -16.64
CA TRP A 180 -11.17 -13.05 -16.17
C TRP A 180 -11.70 -11.72 -15.64
N GLN A 181 -12.63 -11.10 -16.37
CA GLN A 181 -13.28 -9.85 -15.96
C GLN A 181 -14.06 -10.02 -14.64
N GLN A 182 -14.83 -11.12 -14.51
CA GLN A 182 -15.55 -11.45 -13.28
C GLN A 182 -14.59 -11.68 -12.09
N THR A 183 -13.49 -12.38 -12.33
CA THR A 183 -12.45 -12.63 -11.32
C THR A 183 -11.83 -11.32 -10.84
N LEU A 184 -11.41 -10.45 -11.75
CA LEU A 184 -10.83 -9.16 -11.38
C LEU A 184 -11.83 -8.22 -10.70
N ALA A 185 -13.11 -8.28 -11.09
CA ALA A 185 -14.16 -7.48 -10.46
C ALA A 185 -14.45 -7.88 -9.00
N ALA A 186 -14.17 -9.13 -8.64
CA ALA A 186 -14.32 -9.65 -7.27
C ALA A 186 -13.14 -9.28 -6.34
N LEU A 187 -12.06 -8.71 -6.89
CA LEU A 187 -10.84 -8.38 -6.17
C LEU A 187 -10.69 -6.86 -5.97
N PRO A 188 -10.01 -6.42 -4.90
CA PRO A 188 -9.82 -4.99 -4.67
C PRO A 188 -8.86 -4.37 -5.69
N ASN A 189 -9.17 -3.15 -6.13
CA ASN A 189 -8.31 -2.29 -6.96
C ASN A 189 -7.74 -2.98 -8.22
N PRO A 190 -8.58 -3.52 -9.13
CA PRO A 190 -8.08 -4.10 -10.37
C PRO A 190 -7.38 -3.03 -11.24
N HIS A 191 -6.33 -3.45 -11.94
CA HIS A 191 -5.50 -2.54 -12.73
C HIS A 191 -5.68 -2.79 -14.23
N VAL A 192 -5.71 -1.74 -15.05
CA VAL A 192 -5.88 -1.87 -16.51
C VAL A 192 -4.80 -2.72 -17.18
N LEU A 193 -3.58 -2.70 -16.64
CA LEU A 193 -2.48 -3.55 -17.13
C LEU A 193 -2.60 -5.04 -16.78
N GLN A 194 -3.54 -5.39 -15.88
CA GLN A 194 -3.92 -6.77 -15.63
C GLN A 194 -5.13 -7.19 -16.49
N SER A 195 -5.71 -6.30 -17.30
CA SER A 195 -6.90 -6.62 -18.12
C SER A 195 -6.61 -7.61 -19.25
N TRP A 196 -7.68 -8.18 -19.80
CA TRP A 196 -7.59 -9.07 -20.96
C TRP A 196 -7.01 -8.35 -22.17
N GLU A 197 -7.51 -7.14 -22.43
CA GLU A 197 -7.12 -6.21 -23.48
C GLU A 197 -5.62 -5.93 -23.43
N TRP A 198 -5.07 -5.69 -22.24
CA TRP A 198 -3.63 -5.46 -22.10
C TRP A 198 -2.80 -6.68 -22.52
N GLY A 199 -3.28 -7.90 -22.21
CA GLY A 199 -2.64 -9.12 -22.70
C GLY A 199 -2.63 -9.23 -24.22
N VAL A 200 -3.74 -8.84 -24.88
CA VAL A 200 -3.83 -8.77 -26.36
C VAL A 200 -2.84 -7.75 -26.91
N VAL A 201 -2.79 -6.55 -26.32
CA VAL A 201 -1.84 -5.50 -26.70
C VAL A 201 -0.40 -5.96 -26.57
N LYS A 202 -0.05 -6.69 -25.51
CA LYS A 202 1.33 -7.18 -25.30
C LYS A 202 1.70 -8.30 -26.26
N ALA A 203 0.74 -9.11 -26.71
CA ALA A 203 0.97 -10.20 -27.65
C ALA A 203 1.61 -9.75 -28.97
N GLN A 204 1.28 -8.54 -29.45
CA GLN A 204 1.87 -7.97 -30.66
C GLN A 204 3.42 -7.83 -30.60
N THR A 205 3.99 -7.81 -29.38
CA THR A 205 5.43 -7.63 -29.15
C THR A 205 6.12 -8.90 -28.62
N GLY A 206 5.55 -10.06 -28.95
CA GLY A 206 6.12 -11.38 -28.64
C GLY A 206 5.92 -11.84 -27.20
N TRP A 207 5.11 -11.13 -26.42
CA TRP A 207 4.69 -11.59 -25.10
C TRP A 207 3.56 -12.61 -25.22
N ARG A 208 3.52 -13.55 -24.29
CA ARG A 208 2.42 -14.49 -24.10
C ARG A 208 1.80 -14.21 -22.75
N ALA A 209 0.48 -14.08 -22.72
CA ALA A 209 -0.28 -13.83 -21.52
C ALA A 209 -0.90 -15.13 -21.02
N GLU A 210 -0.65 -15.48 -19.76
CA GLU A 210 -1.31 -16.55 -19.04
C GLU A 210 -1.98 -15.96 -17.80
N ARG A 211 -3.20 -16.38 -17.49
CA ARG A 211 -4.03 -15.75 -16.46
C ARG A 211 -4.43 -16.79 -15.44
N TYR A 212 -4.27 -16.44 -14.18
CA TYR A 212 -4.49 -17.36 -13.08
C TYR A 212 -5.25 -16.68 -11.95
N SER A 213 -6.13 -17.46 -11.31
CA SER A 213 -6.81 -17.09 -10.07
C SER A 213 -6.40 -18.07 -8.97
N LEU A 214 -6.11 -17.53 -7.79
CA LEU A 214 -5.96 -18.30 -6.57
C LEU A 214 -7.30 -18.34 -5.85
N CYS A 215 -7.94 -19.50 -5.80
CA CYS A 215 -9.28 -19.65 -5.25
C CYS A 215 -9.29 -20.40 -3.91
N GLU A 216 -10.09 -19.91 -2.96
CA GLU A 216 -10.36 -20.57 -1.68
C GLU A 216 -11.88 -20.68 -1.50
N GLY A 217 -12.40 -21.90 -1.34
CA GLY A 217 -13.85 -22.14 -1.26
C GLY A 217 -14.65 -21.66 -2.48
N GLY A 218 -14.04 -21.64 -3.67
CA GLY A 218 -14.66 -21.16 -4.92
C GLY A 218 -14.67 -19.64 -5.09
N ARG A 219 -14.11 -18.86 -4.14
CA ARG A 219 -13.97 -17.41 -4.25
C ARG A 219 -12.54 -17.03 -4.66
N PRO A 220 -12.35 -16.08 -5.59
CA PRO A 220 -11.02 -15.60 -5.96
C PRO A 220 -10.45 -14.75 -4.82
N MET A 221 -9.25 -15.11 -4.35
CA MET A 221 -8.50 -14.38 -3.32
C MET A 221 -7.36 -13.54 -3.91
N ALA A 222 -6.82 -14.00 -5.03
CA ALA A 222 -5.84 -13.28 -5.82
C ALA A 222 -6.00 -13.64 -7.30
N ALA A 223 -5.60 -12.74 -8.18
CA ALA A 223 -5.49 -13.03 -9.60
C ALA A 223 -4.27 -12.32 -10.20
N PHE A 224 -3.68 -12.92 -11.22
CA PHE A 224 -2.61 -12.28 -11.98
C PHE A 224 -2.54 -12.73 -13.44
N GLN A 225 -2.21 -11.77 -14.30
CA GLN A 225 -1.81 -11.97 -15.69
C GLN A 225 -0.28 -12.06 -15.74
N PHE A 226 0.22 -13.28 -15.91
CA PHE A 226 1.62 -13.60 -16.09
C PHE A 226 2.01 -13.40 -17.56
N LEU A 227 2.72 -12.32 -17.85
CA LEU A 227 3.29 -12.08 -19.17
C LEU A 227 4.68 -12.69 -19.23
N TRP A 228 4.96 -13.48 -20.26
CA TRP A 228 6.31 -13.95 -20.52
C TRP A 228 6.71 -13.83 -21.98
N ARG A 229 8.00 -13.64 -22.23
CA ARG A 229 8.55 -13.66 -23.59
C ARG A 229 9.90 -14.35 -23.62
N GLN A 230 10.22 -14.92 -24.77
CA GLN A 230 11.54 -15.45 -25.06
C GLN A 230 12.44 -14.33 -25.60
N LEU A 231 13.66 -14.20 -25.08
CA LEU A 231 14.55 -13.09 -25.42
C LEU A 231 15.16 -13.22 -26.82
N ALA A 232 15.46 -14.44 -27.25
CA ALA A 232 16.03 -14.72 -28.56
C ALA A 232 15.52 -16.08 -29.08
N PRO A 233 15.22 -16.19 -30.40
CA PRO A 233 14.89 -17.47 -31.02
C PRO A 233 15.98 -18.52 -30.75
N GLY A 234 15.61 -19.73 -30.36
CA GLY A 234 16.53 -20.85 -30.12
C GLY A 234 17.20 -20.91 -28.75
N LEU A 235 17.24 -19.81 -27.98
CA LEU A 235 17.72 -19.83 -26.59
C LEU A 235 16.54 -20.05 -25.62
N PRO A 236 16.58 -21.02 -24.69
CA PRO A 236 15.51 -21.27 -23.72
C PRO A 236 15.51 -20.23 -22.58
N VAL A 237 15.79 -18.96 -22.88
CA VAL A 237 15.87 -17.87 -21.93
C VAL A 237 14.62 -17.01 -22.05
N ARG A 238 13.81 -17.00 -20.99
CA ARG A 238 12.55 -16.26 -20.93
C ARG A 238 12.57 -15.26 -19.77
N ILE A 239 11.76 -14.21 -19.87
CA ILE A 239 11.51 -13.29 -18.76
C ILE A 239 10.03 -13.26 -18.44
N GLY A 240 9.68 -13.18 -17.16
CA GLY A 240 8.31 -13.02 -16.68
C GLY A 240 8.03 -11.60 -16.19
N TYR A 241 6.80 -11.14 -16.29
CA TYR A 241 6.36 -9.83 -15.81
C TYR A 241 4.86 -9.82 -15.49
N LEU A 242 4.50 -9.29 -14.32
CA LEU A 242 3.11 -9.02 -13.92
C LEU A 242 2.94 -7.50 -13.77
N PRO A 243 2.57 -6.77 -14.84
CA PRO A 243 2.47 -5.33 -14.79
C PRO A 243 1.39 -4.86 -13.82
N LYS A 244 1.80 -4.13 -12.78
CA LYS A 244 0.96 -3.63 -11.67
C LYS A 244 0.20 -4.72 -10.93
N GLY A 245 0.62 -5.98 -11.08
CA GLY A 245 0.03 -7.14 -10.41
C GLY A 245 0.98 -7.71 -9.34
N PRO A 246 0.55 -8.78 -8.65
CA PRO A 246 -0.78 -9.41 -8.69
C PRO A 246 -1.90 -8.51 -8.14
N THR A 247 -3.16 -8.84 -8.44
CA THR A 247 -4.36 -8.20 -7.87
C THR A 247 -4.86 -9.04 -6.71
N LEU A 248 -4.82 -8.49 -5.49
CA LEU A 248 -5.22 -9.14 -4.24
C LEU A 248 -5.36 -8.11 -3.12
N ASP A 249 -5.90 -8.50 -1.97
CA ASP A 249 -5.83 -7.68 -0.76
C ASP A 249 -4.44 -7.76 -0.13
N TRP A 250 -3.66 -6.69 -0.27
CA TRP A 250 -2.29 -6.64 0.23
C TRP A 250 -2.20 -6.64 1.76
N ALA A 251 -3.29 -6.37 2.48
CA ALA A 251 -3.33 -6.50 3.94
C ALA A 251 -3.35 -7.97 4.42
N ASP A 252 -3.80 -8.90 3.57
CA ASP A 252 -3.76 -10.34 3.84
C ASP A 252 -2.39 -10.91 3.47
N MET A 253 -1.45 -10.86 4.43
CA MET A 253 -0.08 -11.35 4.22
C MET A 253 0.00 -12.85 3.93
N ASP A 254 -0.96 -13.66 4.39
CA ASP A 254 -1.01 -15.09 4.07
C ASP A 254 -1.41 -15.29 2.60
N CYS A 255 -2.37 -14.53 2.09
CA CYS A 255 -2.72 -14.52 0.66
C CYS A 255 -1.56 -14.00 -0.21
N VAL A 256 -0.86 -12.94 0.24
CA VAL A 256 0.36 -12.43 -0.41
C VAL A 256 1.42 -13.53 -0.52
N ASP A 257 1.76 -14.19 0.60
CA ASP A 257 2.80 -15.23 0.61
C ASP A 257 2.44 -16.43 -0.26
N ARG A 258 1.17 -16.85 -0.27
CA ARG A 258 0.66 -17.92 -1.15
C ARG A 258 0.72 -17.50 -2.61
N THR A 259 0.32 -16.28 -2.95
CA THR A 259 0.31 -15.78 -4.33
C THR A 259 1.73 -15.62 -4.88
N LEU A 260 2.65 -15.03 -4.11
CA LEU A 260 4.05 -14.90 -4.52
C LEU A 260 4.69 -16.28 -4.74
N ALA A 261 4.38 -17.29 -3.91
CA ALA A 261 4.87 -18.65 -4.11
C ALA A 261 4.41 -19.24 -5.46
N GLN A 262 3.15 -19.02 -5.85
CA GLN A 262 2.62 -19.47 -7.14
C GLN A 262 3.30 -18.73 -8.31
N VAL A 263 3.50 -17.42 -8.20
CA VAL A 263 4.20 -16.63 -9.23
C VAL A 263 5.66 -17.08 -9.41
N GLU A 264 6.36 -17.33 -8.30
CA GLU A 264 7.73 -17.85 -8.29
C GLU A 264 7.81 -19.23 -8.93
N GLN A 265 6.88 -20.14 -8.58
CA GLN A 265 6.82 -21.48 -9.17
C GLN A 265 6.52 -21.43 -10.67
N LEU A 266 5.53 -20.63 -11.08
CA LEU A 266 5.19 -20.47 -12.49
C LEU A 266 6.37 -19.91 -13.31
N ALA A 267 7.14 -18.97 -12.74
CA ALA A 267 8.35 -18.47 -13.38
C ALA A 267 9.41 -19.58 -13.58
N ARG A 268 9.56 -20.48 -12.61
CA ARG A 268 10.44 -21.67 -12.74
C ARG A 268 9.94 -22.60 -13.84
N ASP A 269 8.65 -22.94 -13.82
CA ASP A 269 8.04 -23.87 -14.78
C ASP A 269 8.10 -23.35 -16.22
N ARG A 270 8.00 -22.03 -16.39
CA ARG A 270 8.15 -21.39 -17.70
C ARG A 270 9.60 -21.20 -18.12
N GLY A 271 10.58 -21.55 -17.30
CA GLY A 271 12.01 -21.38 -17.62
C GLY A 271 12.42 -19.91 -17.69
N CYS A 272 11.76 -19.05 -16.91
CA CYS A 272 12.12 -17.65 -16.83
C CYS A 272 13.42 -17.48 -16.03
N ILE A 273 14.29 -16.55 -16.44
CA ILE A 273 15.47 -16.18 -15.66
C ILE A 273 15.11 -15.32 -14.45
N PHE A 274 14.06 -14.52 -14.56
CA PHE A 274 13.43 -13.79 -13.48
C PHE A 274 11.95 -13.51 -13.81
N VAL A 275 11.18 -13.18 -12.79
CA VAL A 275 9.85 -12.56 -12.92
C VAL A 275 9.84 -11.21 -12.21
N LYS A 276 9.26 -10.20 -12.85
CA LYS A 276 9.12 -8.84 -12.31
C LYS A 276 7.69 -8.57 -11.84
N ILE A 277 7.54 -7.86 -10.73
CA ILE A 277 6.28 -7.24 -10.27
C ILE A 277 6.51 -5.76 -9.94
N ASP A 278 5.48 -4.93 -10.04
CA ASP A 278 5.52 -3.51 -9.69
C ASP A 278 4.16 -3.01 -9.17
N PRO A 279 3.60 -3.65 -8.11
CA PRO A 279 2.23 -3.39 -7.69
C PRO A 279 2.05 -1.99 -7.10
N ASP A 280 0.83 -1.45 -7.18
CA ASP A 280 0.46 -0.15 -6.60
C ASP A 280 0.25 -0.25 -5.07
N VAL A 281 1.27 -0.74 -4.36
CA VAL A 281 1.29 -0.81 -2.90
C VAL A 281 2.04 0.38 -2.35
N ARG A 282 1.37 1.14 -1.49
CA ARG A 282 1.89 2.36 -0.88
C ARG A 282 3.07 2.10 0.04
N GLU A 283 4.23 2.69 -0.25
CA GLU A 283 5.45 2.50 0.54
C GLU A 283 5.35 3.10 1.96
N ASP A 284 4.54 4.14 2.14
CA ASP A 284 4.36 4.88 3.39
C ASP A 284 3.41 4.21 4.40
N THR A 285 2.93 3.00 4.10
CA THR A 285 1.96 2.27 4.93
C THR A 285 2.56 1.04 5.59
N THR A 286 1.94 0.57 6.68
CA THR A 286 2.32 -0.69 7.33
C THR A 286 2.28 -1.87 6.36
N THR A 287 1.24 -1.94 5.52
CA THR A 287 1.11 -2.96 4.46
C THR A 287 2.30 -2.94 3.51
N GLY A 288 2.70 -1.76 3.03
CA GLY A 288 3.89 -1.60 2.19
C GLY A 288 5.17 -2.04 2.88
N ARG A 289 5.38 -1.67 4.14
CA ARG A 289 6.56 -2.07 4.91
C ARG A 289 6.62 -3.59 5.14
N LEU A 290 5.49 -4.21 5.45
CA LEU A 290 5.39 -5.68 5.60
C LEU A 290 5.68 -6.39 4.27
N LEU A 291 5.15 -5.88 3.16
CA LEU A 291 5.41 -6.44 1.85
C LEU A 291 6.90 -6.32 1.45
N LEU A 292 7.54 -5.19 1.70
CA LEU A 292 8.98 -5.02 1.45
C LEU A 292 9.80 -6.09 2.21
N HIS A 293 9.51 -6.30 3.49
CA HIS A 293 10.17 -7.36 4.27
C HIS A 293 9.86 -8.76 3.75
N ALA A 294 8.63 -9.02 3.30
CA ALA A 294 8.25 -10.31 2.71
C ALA A 294 9.03 -10.57 1.40
N LEU A 295 9.13 -9.57 0.53
CA LEU A 295 9.89 -9.64 -0.72
C LEU A 295 11.36 -9.95 -0.47
N GLU A 296 12.01 -9.20 0.44
CA GLU A 296 13.41 -9.42 0.83
C GLU A 296 13.63 -10.84 1.39
N ARG A 297 12.78 -11.28 2.33
CA ARG A 297 12.85 -12.62 2.94
C ARG A 297 12.74 -13.74 1.90
N ARG A 298 11.96 -13.52 0.84
CA ARG A 298 11.74 -14.47 -0.25
C ARG A 298 12.82 -14.40 -1.33
N GLY A 299 13.76 -13.46 -1.24
CA GLY A 299 14.87 -13.31 -2.19
C GLY A 299 14.53 -12.46 -3.41
N TRP A 300 13.42 -11.73 -3.40
CA TRP A 300 13.15 -10.70 -4.40
C TRP A 300 14.16 -9.55 -4.24
N ARG A 301 14.50 -8.90 -5.34
CA ARG A 301 15.47 -7.81 -5.42
C ARG A 301 14.80 -6.57 -5.98
N TYR A 302 15.08 -5.41 -5.42
CA TYR A 302 14.65 -4.15 -6.01
C TYR A 302 15.19 -4.03 -7.43
N SER A 303 14.31 -3.75 -8.39
CA SER A 303 14.66 -3.76 -9.80
C SER A 303 15.44 -2.49 -10.18
N PRO A 304 16.57 -2.60 -10.90
CA PRO A 304 17.24 -1.43 -11.49
C PRO A 304 16.44 -0.84 -12.65
N ASP A 305 15.54 -1.63 -13.27
CA ASP A 305 14.67 -1.21 -14.38
C ASP A 305 13.23 -1.01 -13.88
N GLN A 306 12.86 0.24 -13.64
CA GLN A 306 11.50 0.63 -13.26
C GLN A 306 10.64 0.76 -14.53
N ILE A 307 10.17 -0.38 -15.05
CA ILE A 307 9.38 -0.45 -16.31
C ILE A 307 8.16 0.47 -16.24
N GLN A 308 7.47 0.48 -15.10
CA GLN A 308 6.44 1.47 -14.78
C GLN A 308 6.98 2.49 -13.80
N PHE A 309 6.35 3.67 -13.79
CA PHE A 309 6.64 4.67 -12.78
C PHE A 309 6.35 4.13 -11.38
N LYS A 310 7.33 4.27 -10.48
CA LYS A 310 7.20 3.96 -9.06
C LYS A 310 6.06 4.77 -8.43
N ASN A 311 6.04 6.07 -8.70
CA ASN A 311 5.11 7.01 -8.09
C ASN A 311 4.07 7.49 -9.11
N THR A 312 2.89 7.85 -8.61
CA THR A 312 1.83 8.45 -9.41
C THR A 312 1.18 9.61 -8.67
N ALA A 313 0.16 10.21 -9.27
CA ALA A 313 -0.75 11.10 -8.57
C ALA A 313 -2.21 10.72 -8.84
N TYR A 314 -3.08 10.97 -7.87
CA TYR A 314 -4.50 10.62 -7.96
C TYR A 314 -5.40 11.83 -7.69
N THR A 315 -6.56 11.85 -8.32
CA THR A 315 -7.68 12.72 -7.97
C THR A 315 -8.87 11.83 -7.59
N ASP A 316 -9.48 12.14 -6.45
CA ASP A 316 -10.74 11.53 -6.03
C ASP A 316 -11.89 12.13 -6.84
N LEU A 317 -12.58 11.30 -7.60
CA LEU A 317 -13.73 11.69 -8.44
C LEU A 317 -15.07 11.47 -7.75
N SER A 318 -15.10 11.01 -6.49
CA SER A 318 -16.34 10.82 -5.72
C SER A 318 -16.95 12.14 -5.21
N VAL A 319 -16.23 13.25 -5.36
CA VAL A 319 -16.67 14.60 -5.00
C VAL A 319 -17.32 15.34 -6.18
N SER A 320 -18.00 16.46 -5.92
CA SER A 320 -18.67 17.23 -6.98
C SER A 320 -17.70 17.96 -7.91
N GLU A 321 -18.13 18.32 -9.12
CA GLU A 321 -17.31 19.10 -10.06
C GLU A 321 -16.87 20.45 -9.47
N GLU A 322 -17.73 21.09 -8.66
CA GLU A 322 -17.40 22.32 -7.94
C GLU A 322 -16.25 22.08 -6.96
N THR A 323 -16.31 21.01 -6.16
CA THR A 323 -15.22 20.64 -5.24
C THR A 323 -13.93 20.34 -6.00
N LEU A 324 -13.99 19.64 -7.14
CA LEU A 324 -12.81 19.41 -7.99
C LEU A 324 -12.18 20.72 -8.46
N LEU A 325 -13.00 21.67 -8.94
CA LEU A 325 -12.51 22.99 -9.35
C LEU A 325 -11.88 23.75 -8.19
N GLU A 326 -12.49 23.72 -7.00
CA GLU A 326 -11.97 24.37 -5.79
C GLU A 326 -10.59 23.83 -5.40
N GLN A 327 -10.36 22.52 -5.53
CA GLN A 327 -9.06 21.87 -5.25
C GLN A 327 -7.96 22.27 -6.25
N MET A 328 -8.30 22.77 -7.44
CA MET A 328 -7.31 23.24 -8.41
C MET A 328 -6.62 24.53 -7.96
N LYS A 329 -5.44 24.80 -8.52
CA LYS A 329 -4.81 26.13 -8.40
C LYS A 329 -5.63 27.16 -9.18
N SER A 330 -5.75 28.39 -8.66
CA SER A 330 -6.51 29.47 -9.32
C SER A 330 -6.11 29.71 -10.78
N LYS A 331 -4.80 29.61 -11.10
CA LYS A 331 -4.28 29.73 -12.46
C LYS A 331 -4.78 28.62 -13.40
N TRP A 332 -4.98 27.40 -12.90
CA TRP A 332 -5.49 26.27 -13.69
C TRP A 332 -6.95 26.49 -14.05
N ARG A 333 -7.79 26.84 -13.07
CA ARG A 333 -9.19 27.23 -13.32
C ARG A 333 -9.30 28.39 -14.31
N TYR A 334 -8.42 29.39 -14.18
CA TYR A 334 -8.38 30.51 -15.12
C TYR A 334 -8.02 30.04 -16.53
N ASN A 335 -7.03 29.17 -16.68
CA ASN A 335 -6.58 28.66 -17.97
C ASN A 335 -7.62 27.77 -18.66
N ILE A 336 -8.39 26.98 -17.91
CA ILE A 336 -9.55 26.23 -18.45
C ILE A 336 -10.52 27.21 -19.12
N ARG A 337 -10.98 28.22 -18.38
CA ARG A 337 -11.91 29.24 -18.90
C ARG A 337 -11.29 30.09 -20.02
N LEU A 338 -9.98 30.30 -19.98
CA LEU A 338 -9.27 31.03 -21.02
C LEU A 338 -9.28 30.26 -22.34
N ALA A 339 -9.04 28.95 -22.31
CA ALA A 339 -9.08 28.10 -23.50
C ALA A 339 -10.45 28.13 -24.16
N GLU A 340 -11.53 28.03 -23.37
CA GLU A 340 -12.91 28.16 -23.87
C GLU A 340 -13.15 29.54 -24.52
N ARG A 341 -12.75 30.63 -23.85
CA ARG A 341 -12.87 32.00 -24.41
C ARG A 341 -12.03 32.22 -25.68
N ARG A 342 -10.96 31.45 -25.87
CA ARG A 342 -10.11 31.46 -27.07
C ARG A 342 -10.66 30.57 -28.18
N GLY A 343 -11.82 29.95 -27.98
CA GLY A 343 -12.49 29.13 -28.98
C GLY A 343 -11.97 27.70 -29.06
N ILE A 344 -11.15 27.25 -28.12
CA ILE A 344 -10.76 25.83 -28.08
C ILE A 344 -12.01 24.99 -27.79
N CYS A 345 -12.22 23.97 -28.61
CA CYS A 345 -13.26 22.96 -28.39
C CYS A 345 -12.60 21.60 -28.16
N VAL A 346 -13.20 20.76 -27.31
CA VAL A 346 -12.76 19.38 -27.09
C VAL A 346 -13.83 18.43 -27.60
N ARG A 347 -13.41 17.44 -28.39
CA ARG A 347 -14.29 16.36 -28.86
C ARG A 347 -13.68 14.99 -28.60
N GLN A 348 -14.54 13.96 -28.59
CA GLN A 348 -14.10 12.57 -28.64
C GLN A 348 -13.65 12.24 -30.06
N GLY A 349 -12.47 11.62 -30.18
CA GLY A 349 -11.91 11.13 -31.43
C GLY A 349 -12.18 9.65 -31.66
N GLY A 350 -12.23 9.26 -32.93
CA GLY A 350 -12.40 7.87 -33.37
C GLY A 350 -11.11 7.25 -33.89
N THR A 351 -11.21 6.05 -34.47
CA THR A 351 -10.07 5.34 -35.08
C THR A 351 -9.43 6.13 -36.24
N SER A 352 -10.23 6.91 -36.97
CA SER A 352 -9.76 7.81 -38.04
C SER A 352 -8.85 8.93 -37.54
N ASP A 353 -8.95 9.30 -36.26
CA ASP A 353 -8.17 10.38 -35.66
C ASP A 353 -6.81 9.91 -35.10
N LEU A 354 -6.56 8.60 -35.01
CA LEU A 354 -5.35 8.05 -34.37
C LEU A 354 -4.05 8.50 -35.04
N ALA A 355 -4.07 8.69 -36.37
CA ALA A 355 -2.92 9.18 -37.10
C ALA A 355 -2.58 10.63 -36.72
N ALA A 356 -3.59 11.49 -36.58
CA ALA A 356 -3.42 12.87 -36.14
C ALA A 356 -2.92 12.93 -34.69
N PHE A 357 -3.48 12.09 -33.80
CA PHE A 357 -3.01 11.98 -32.42
C PHE A 357 -1.55 11.48 -32.34
N TYR A 358 -1.18 10.48 -33.15
CA TYR A 358 0.21 10.02 -33.21
C TYR A 358 1.17 11.10 -33.68
N ALA A 359 0.79 11.93 -34.65
CA ALA A 359 1.61 13.06 -35.09
C ALA A 359 1.87 14.05 -33.95
N LEU A 360 0.85 14.39 -33.15
CA LEU A 360 1.01 15.20 -31.94
C LEU A 360 1.93 14.53 -30.92
N TYR A 361 1.77 13.22 -30.71
CA TYR A 361 2.57 12.46 -29.74
C TYR A 361 4.04 12.37 -30.16
N ALA A 362 4.31 12.19 -31.44
CA ALA A 362 5.66 12.21 -32.01
C ALA A 362 6.30 13.61 -31.98
N GLU A 363 5.52 14.68 -32.18
CA GLU A 363 5.98 16.06 -31.96
C GLU A 363 6.37 16.29 -30.50
N THR A 364 5.51 15.87 -29.58
CA THR A 364 5.75 15.94 -28.13
C THR A 364 7.01 15.16 -27.73
N GLY A 365 7.17 13.93 -28.25
CA GLY A 365 8.35 13.10 -28.00
C GLY A 365 9.66 13.73 -28.49
N ARG A 366 9.66 14.35 -29.66
CA ARG A 366 10.83 15.08 -30.18
C ARG A 366 11.17 16.30 -29.33
N ARG A 367 10.16 17.06 -28.88
CA ARG A 367 10.35 18.24 -28.04
C ARG A 367 10.89 17.89 -26.66
N ASP A 368 10.28 16.88 -26.03
CA ASP A 368 10.55 16.53 -24.63
C ASP A 368 11.66 15.46 -24.49
N GLY A 369 12.20 14.97 -25.61
CA GLY A 369 13.39 14.12 -25.66
C GLY A 369 13.17 12.66 -25.29
N PHE A 370 11.94 12.13 -25.42
CA PHE A 370 11.65 10.72 -25.14
C PHE A 370 11.49 9.88 -26.42
N LEU A 371 11.79 8.58 -26.30
CA LEU A 371 11.75 7.65 -27.42
C LEU A 371 10.31 7.26 -27.78
N THR A 372 9.83 7.73 -28.93
CA THR A 372 8.53 7.33 -29.50
C THR A 372 8.67 6.01 -30.29
N ARG A 373 7.74 5.07 -30.09
CA ARG A 373 7.65 3.83 -30.87
C ARG A 373 7.00 4.09 -32.26
N PRO A 374 7.10 3.15 -33.22
CA PRO A 374 6.36 3.24 -34.47
C PRO A 374 4.85 3.32 -34.23
N PHE A 375 4.10 3.94 -35.15
CA PHE A 375 2.65 4.15 -35.02
C PHE A 375 1.87 2.88 -34.67
N ASP A 376 2.17 1.76 -35.35
CA ASP A 376 1.43 0.51 -35.17
C ASP A 376 1.53 -0.05 -33.74
N TYR A 377 2.60 0.25 -33.01
CA TYR A 377 2.71 -0.11 -31.58
C TYR A 377 1.61 0.55 -30.74
N TYR A 378 1.34 1.84 -30.99
CA TYR A 378 0.33 2.60 -30.27
C TYR A 378 -1.07 2.34 -30.82
N ARG A 379 -1.21 2.23 -32.14
CA ARG A 379 -2.47 1.96 -32.83
C ARG A 379 -3.19 0.75 -32.24
N THR A 380 -2.50 -0.38 -32.11
CA THR A 380 -3.07 -1.60 -31.50
C THR A 380 -3.62 -1.34 -30.10
N THR A 381 -2.90 -0.56 -29.29
CA THR A 381 -3.35 -0.20 -27.94
C THR A 381 -4.63 0.63 -28.01
N TRP A 382 -4.62 1.72 -28.77
CA TRP A 382 -5.75 2.64 -28.86
C TRP A 382 -6.99 1.98 -29.45
N GLU A 383 -6.85 1.22 -30.55
CA GLU A 383 -7.96 0.50 -31.16
C GLU A 383 -8.56 -0.55 -30.22
N THR A 384 -7.72 -1.30 -29.49
CA THR A 384 -8.19 -2.31 -28.52
C THR A 384 -9.07 -1.67 -27.44
N PHE A 385 -8.63 -0.56 -26.85
CA PHE A 385 -9.38 0.09 -25.76
C PHE A 385 -10.56 0.93 -26.26
N LEU A 386 -10.50 1.51 -27.47
CA LEU A 386 -11.67 2.12 -28.11
C LEU A 386 -12.75 1.06 -28.41
N ALA A 387 -12.36 -0.13 -28.87
CA ALA A 387 -13.29 -1.23 -29.12
C ALA A 387 -13.90 -1.73 -27.81
N ALA A 388 -13.10 -1.92 -26.76
CA ALA A 388 -13.59 -2.32 -25.44
C ALA A 388 -14.61 -1.30 -24.87
N GLN A 389 -14.40 0.00 -25.10
CA GLN A 389 -15.32 1.05 -24.65
C GLN A 389 -16.71 1.02 -25.30
N GLN A 390 -16.86 0.38 -26.47
CA GLN A 390 -18.17 0.23 -27.13
C GLN A 390 -19.04 -0.83 -26.45
N ASP A 391 -18.44 -1.75 -25.70
CA ASP A 391 -19.17 -2.75 -24.93
C ASP A 391 -19.40 -2.23 -23.50
N ALA A 392 -20.64 -1.82 -23.21
CA ALA A 392 -21.03 -1.31 -21.90
C ALA A 392 -20.84 -2.33 -20.75
N THR A 393 -20.74 -3.62 -21.06
CA THR A 393 -20.48 -4.66 -20.07
C THR A 393 -18.99 -4.90 -19.83
N ASN A 394 -18.12 -4.37 -20.69
CA ASN A 394 -16.69 -4.50 -20.53
C ASN A 394 -16.18 -3.52 -19.46
N PRO A 395 -15.53 -4.01 -18.38
CA PRO A 395 -14.93 -3.13 -17.40
C PRO A 395 -13.78 -2.30 -17.97
N ALA A 396 -13.12 -2.76 -19.03
CA ALA A 396 -12.06 -2.04 -19.73
C ALA A 396 -12.64 -1.07 -20.77
N GLY A 397 -11.92 0.02 -21.01
CA GLY A 397 -12.26 0.97 -22.08
C GLY A 397 -11.21 2.05 -22.23
N GLY A 398 -11.46 3.01 -23.11
CA GLY A 398 -10.62 4.17 -23.30
C GLY A 398 -11.28 5.19 -24.22
N VAL A 399 -10.75 6.40 -24.18
CA VAL A 399 -11.22 7.51 -25.02
C VAL A 399 -10.04 8.30 -25.55
N LEU A 400 -10.12 8.68 -26.82
CA LEU A 400 -9.30 9.73 -27.40
C LEU A 400 -10.06 11.06 -27.24
N LEU A 401 -9.46 12.04 -26.58
CA LEU A 401 -9.94 13.42 -26.59
C LEU A 401 -8.99 14.28 -27.42
N LEU A 402 -9.56 15.15 -28.25
CA LEU A 402 -8.82 16.07 -29.10
C LEU A 402 -9.28 17.49 -28.84
N ALA A 403 -8.33 18.40 -28.65
CA ALA A 403 -8.55 19.83 -28.59
C ALA A 403 -8.33 20.45 -29.98
N GLU A 404 -9.34 21.15 -30.48
CA GLU A 404 -9.37 21.78 -31.79
C GLU A 404 -9.42 23.31 -31.64
N HIS A 405 -8.74 24.00 -32.54
CA HIS A 405 -8.74 25.46 -32.62
C HIS A 405 -9.48 25.86 -33.90
N PRO A 406 -10.35 26.90 -33.89
CA PRO A 406 -11.17 27.26 -35.06
C PRO A 406 -10.34 27.62 -36.30
N ASP A 407 -9.15 28.17 -36.11
CA ASP A 407 -8.24 28.57 -37.19
C ASP A 407 -7.22 27.47 -37.60
N ASP A 408 -7.26 26.29 -36.98
CA ASP A 408 -6.33 25.17 -37.29
C ASP A 408 -7.12 23.94 -37.75
N PRO A 409 -6.92 23.44 -38.99
CA PRO A 409 -7.61 22.24 -39.47
C PRO A 409 -7.15 20.95 -38.78
N GLN A 410 -6.07 20.99 -38.00
CA GLN A 410 -5.55 19.84 -37.26
C GLN A 410 -5.72 20.05 -35.75
N PRO A 411 -5.98 18.97 -34.97
CA PRO A 411 -5.98 19.07 -33.52
C PRO A 411 -4.67 19.65 -32.98
N VAL A 412 -4.77 20.52 -31.98
CA VAL A 412 -3.62 21.22 -31.37
C VAL A 412 -3.14 20.52 -30.10
N ALA A 413 -4.00 19.72 -29.46
CA ALA A 413 -3.63 18.82 -28.38
C ALA A 413 -4.54 17.58 -28.38
N GLY A 414 -4.07 16.52 -27.72
CA GLY A 414 -4.85 15.30 -27.55
C GLY A 414 -4.38 14.48 -26.36
N LEU A 415 -5.28 13.65 -25.84
CA LEU A 415 -4.95 12.65 -24.84
C LEU A 415 -5.74 11.37 -25.06
N PHE A 416 -5.18 10.25 -24.60
CA PHE A 416 -5.85 8.96 -24.60
C PHE A 416 -5.90 8.43 -23.17
N LEU A 417 -7.12 8.27 -22.65
CA LEU A 417 -7.36 7.66 -21.35
C LEU A 417 -7.56 6.16 -21.50
N LEU A 418 -7.07 5.42 -20.51
CA LEU A 418 -7.47 4.03 -20.30
C LEU A 418 -8.41 3.96 -19.09
N ARG A 419 -9.41 3.09 -19.12
CA ARG A 419 -10.35 2.86 -18.03
C ARG A 419 -10.39 1.38 -17.70
N TYR A 420 -10.51 1.05 -16.42
CA TYR A 420 -10.83 -0.28 -15.95
C TYR A 420 -11.65 -0.19 -14.65
N GLY A 421 -12.88 -0.70 -14.68
CA GLY A 421 -13.82 -0.57 -13.56
C GLY A 421 -14.05 0.90 -13.20
N ALA A 422 -13.84 1.24 -11.93
CA ALA A 422 -14.03 2.58 -11.37
C ALA A 422 -12.80 3.49 -11.44
N ARG A 423 -11.76 3.14 -12.22
CA ARG A 423 -10.55 3.96 -12.36
C ARG A 423 -10.27 4.31 -13.82
N ALA A 424 -9.88 5.56 -14.05
CA ALA A 424 -9.35 6.04 -15.32
C ALA A 424 -7.87 6.44 -15.15
N TRP A 425 -7.05 6.20 -16.18
CA TRP A 425 -5.63 6.49 -16.21
C TRP A 425 -5.28 7.44 -17.37
N TYR A 426 -4.60 8.53 -17.05
CA TYR A 426 -4.01 9.44 -18.03
C TYR A 426 -2.68 8.88 -18.58
N PHE A 427 -2.80 8.00 -19.57
CA PHE A 427 -1.66 7.24 -20.11
C PHE A 427 -0.87 8.00 -21.18
N TYR A 428 -1.57 8.62 -22.13
CA TYR A 428 -0.97 9.31 -23.27
C TYR A 428 -1.50 10.73 -23.34
N GLY A 429 -0.60 11.70 -23.44
CA GLY A 429 -0.94 13.09 -23.70
C GLY A 429 0.06 13.71 -24.66
N ALA A 430 -0.43 14.59 -25.52
CA ALA A 430 0.36 15.22 -26.56
C ALA A 430 -0.19 16.62 -26.86
N SER A 431 0.71 17.54 -27.19
CA SER A 431 0.32 18.86 -27.65
C SER A 431 1.35 19.46 -28.59
N SER A 432 0.83 20.17 -29.59
CA SER A 432 1.64 20.94 -30.52
C SER A 432 2.12 22.23 -29.87
N GLU A 433 3.19 22.82 -30.43
CA GLU A 433 3.54 24.21 -30.13
C GLU A 433 2.54 25.21 -30.74
N ARG A 434 1.79 24.79 -31.77
CA ARG A 434 0.71 25.60 -32.37
C ARG A 434 -0.36 25.87 -31.31
N HIS A 435 -0.82 27.13 -31.23
CA HIS A 435 -1.89 27.55 -30.30
C HIS A 435 -1.62 27.23 -28.82
N ARG A 436 -0.37 27.01 -28.42
CA ARG A 436 0.00 26.72 -27.01
C ARG A 436 -0.41 27.86 -26.05
N ARG A 437 -0.44 29.10 -26.54
CA ARG A 437 -0.87 30.29 -25.79
C ARG A 437 -2.37 30.29 -25.45
N ASP A 438 -3.15 29.47 -26.16
CA ASP A 438 -4.59 29.33 -25.98
C ASP A 438 -4.93 28.23 -24.96
N MET A 439 -3.92 27.65 -24.30
CA MET A 439 -4.06 26.73 -23.16
C MET A 439 -4.87 25.45 -23.42
N PRO A 440 -4.77 24.78 -24.60
CA PRO A 440 -5.63 23.65 -24.96
C PRO A 440 -5.54 22.48 -23.98
N ASN A 441 -4.34 22.21 -23.44
CA ASN A 441 -4.10 21.13 -22.48
C ASN A 441 -4.90 21.28 -21.17
N TYR A 442 -5.27 22.50 -20.79
CA TYR A 442 -6.00 22.74 -19.55
C TYR A 442 -7.46 22.33 -19.67
N LEU A 443 -8.13 22.78 -20.75
CA LEU A 443 -9.50 22.37 -21.05
C LEU A 443 -9.57 20.88 -21.37
N LEU A 444 -8.59 20.35 -22.10
CA LEU A 444 -8.53 18.94 -22.46
C LEU A 444 -8.51 18.02 -21.22
N GLN A 445 -7.74 18.35 -20.17
CA GLN A 445 -7.73 17.58 -18.93
C GLN A 445 -9.01 17.76 -18.10
N TRP A 446 -9.62 18.94 -18.15
CA TRP A 446 -10.92 19.15 -17.50
C TRP A 446 -12.00 18.25 -18.10
N GLU A 447 -12.07 18.19 -19.43
CA GLU A 447 -12.98 17.29 -20.14
C GLU A 447 -12.64 15.81 -19.93
N ALA A 448 -11.36 15.48 -19.72
CA ALA A 448 -10.92 14.13 -19.33
C ALA A 448 -11.44 13.71 -17.94
N LEU A 449 -11.40 14.61 -16.96
CA LEU A 449 -11.97 14.38 -15.62
C LEU A 449 -13.50 14.19 -15.71
N ARG A 450 -14.19 15.06 -16.45
CA ARG A 450 -15.64 14.97 -16.66
C ARG A 450 -16.05 13.68 -17.37
N TRP A 451 -15.28 13.27 -18.39
CA TRP A 451 -15.49 11.98 -19.04
C TRP A 451 -15.35 10.83 -18.05
N ALA A 452 -14.30 10.81 -17.23
CA ALA A 452 -14.08 9.74 -16.25
C ALA A 452 -15.24 9.64 -15.24
N ILE A 453 -15.73 10.77 -14.73
CA ILE A 453 -16.93 10.84 -13.87
C ILE A 453 -18.14 10.26 -14.60
N ALA A 454 -18.37 10.66 -15.85
CA ALA A 454 -19.48 10.14 -16.67
C ALA A 454 -19.38 8.63 -16.94
N GLN A 455 -18.18 8.03 -16.87
CA GLN A 455 -17.98 6.59 -16.94
C GLN A 455 -18.11 5.87 -15.59
N GLY A 456 -18.52 6.56 -14.52
CA GLY A 456 -18.66 6.00 -13.18
C GLY A 456 -17.32 5.75 -12.47
N CYS A 457 -16.24 6.42 -12.90
CA CYS A 457 -14.96 6.33 -12.21
C CYS A 457 -14.99 7.14 -10.90
N THR A 458 -14.42 6.57 -9.84
CA THR A 458 -14.20 7.24 -8.56
C THR A 458 -12.75 7.69 -8.38
N VAL A 459 -11.83 7.25 -9.25
CA VAL A 459 -10.42 7.61 -9.19
C VAL A 459 -9.91 7.98 -10.58
N TYR A 460 -9.26 9.13 -10.68
CA TYR A 460 -8.44 9.52 -11.83
C TYR A 460 -6.97 9.40 -11.47
N ASP A 461 -6.28 8.45 -12.08
CA ASP A 461 -4.85 8.22 -11.94
C ASP A 461 -4.11 9.02 -13.02
N TRP A 462 -3.32 9.99 -12.60
CA TRP A 462 -2.56 10.85 -13.50
C TRP A 462 -1.34 10.15 -14.11
N TRP A 463 -1.07 8.91 -13.72
CA TRP A 463 0.14 8.18 -14.08
C TRP A 463 1.42 8.86 -13.56
N GLY A 464 2.57 8.47 -14.10
CA GLY A 464 3.92 8.76 -13.58
C GLY A 464 4.15 10.11 -12.91
N ALA A 465 4.67 10.07 -11.69
CA ALA A 465 5.14 11.21 -10.92
C ALA A 465 6.64 11.06 -10.59
N PRO A 466 7.34 12.15 -10.22
CA PRO A 466 8.73 12.14 -9.81
C PRO A 466 9.04 11.09 -8.74
N THR A 467 10.25 10.54 -8.80
CA THR A 467 10.70 9.55 -7.79
C THR A 467 10.91 10.22 -6.43
N GLY A 468 11.39 11.46 -6.42
CA GLY A 468 11.47 12.33 -5.25
C GLY A 468 10.82 13.68 -5.54
N ILE A 469 9.80 14.06 -4.76
CA ILE A 469 9.10 15.35 -4.95
C ILE A 469 10.05 16.54 -4.79
N GLU A 470 11.05 16.41 -3.91
CA GLU A 470 12.03 17.45 -3.61
C GLU A 470 13.19 17.51 -4.63
N ASP A 471 13.33 16.49 -5.47
CA ASP A 471 14.38 16.46 -6.49
C ASP A 471 13.97 17.30 -7.70
N ALA A 472 14.40 18.56 -7.70
CA ALA A 472 14.15 19.50 -8.78
C ALA A 472 14.78 19.07 -10.13
N SER A 473 15.71 18.11 -10.13
CA SER A 473 16.35 17.60 -11.35
C SER A 473 15.59 16.44 -12.01
N ASP A 474 14.57 15.89 -11.33
CA ASP A 474 13.76 14.81 -11.90
C ASP A 474 13.01 15.30 -13.15
N PRO A 475 13.12 14.60 -14.30
CA PRO A 475 12.51 15.03 -15.56
C PRO A 475 10.98 15.15 -15.50
N LEU A 476 10.32 14.50 -14.54
CA LEU A 476 8.88 14.56 -14.35
C LEU A 476 8.42 15.76 -13.51
N GLN A 477 9.32 16.61 -13.00
CA GLN A 477 8.92 17.74 -12.15
C GLN A 477 7.96 18.71 -12.84
N GLY A 478 8.22 19.07 -14.09
CA GLY A 478 7.30 19.94 -14.86
C GLY A 478 5.94 19.30 -15.08
N VAL A 479 5.91 18.00 -15.37
CA VAL A 479 4.68 17.21 -15.53
C VAL A 479 3.93 17.09 -14.20
N TRP A 480 4.64 16.92 -13.09
CA TRP A 480 4.06 16.89 -11.75
C TRP A 480 3.44 18.23 -11.35
N GLN A 481 4.13 19.35 -11.57
CA GLN A 481 3.57 20.68 -11.31
C GLN A 481 2.27 20.92 -12.08
N PHE A 482 2.20 20.40 -13.31
CA PHE A 482 0.98 20.43 -14.12
C PHE A 482 -0.15 19.62 -13.48
N LYS A 483 0.09 18.36 -13.10
CA LYS A 483 -0.87 17.47 -12.44
C LYS A 483 -1.34 18.03 -11.08
N GLN A 484 -0.39 18.46 -10.24
CA GLN A 484 -0.66 19.09 -8.95
C GLN A 484 -1.53 20.35 -9.10
N GLY A 485 -1.40 21.09 -10.21
CA GLY A 485 -2.24 22.25 -10.49
C GLY A 485 -3.73 21.92 -10.62
N PHE A 486 -4.08 20.69 -10.98
CA PHE A 486 -5.47 20.18 -10.99
C PHE A 486 -5.93 19.62 -9.63
N GLY A 487 -5.14 19.78 -8.57
CA GLY A 487 -5.46 19.20 -7.26
C GLY A 487 -5.05 17.74 -7.10
N ALA A 488 -4.21 17.20 -7.99
CA ALA A 488 -3.73 15.82 -7.89
C ALA A 488 -2.87 15.60 -6.63
N HIS A 489 -3.15 14.51 -5.91
CA HIS A 489 -2.42 14.08 -4.72
C HIS A 489 -1.32 13.09 -5.08
N PHE A 490 -0.09 13.37 -4.67
CA PHE A 490 1.04 12.48 -4.89
C PHE A 490 0.89 11.17 -4.10
N GLN A 491 1.28 10.05 -4.71
CA GLN A 491 1.34 8.76 -4.06
C GLN A 491 2.64 8.02 -4.41
N SER A 492 3.40 7.66 -3.37
CA SER A 492 4.56 6.77 -3.47
C SER A 492 4.16 5.30 -3.38
N HIS A 493 4.78 4.44 -4.19
CA HIS A 493 4.62 2.98 -4.11
C HIS A 493 5.98 2.28 -3.95
N ILE A 494 5.97 0.98 -3.65
CA ILE A 494 7.19 0.20 -3.41
C ILE A 494 8.12 0.03 -4.64
N GLY A 495 7.63 0.37 -5.84
CA GLY A 495 8.37 0.23 -7.10
C GLY A 495 8.43 -1.20 -7.63
N ALA A 496 9.31 -1.42 -8.61
CA ALA A 496 9.48 -2.70 -9.26
C ALA A 496 10.47 -3.61 -8.52
N TRP A 497 10.14 -4.90 -8.46
CA TRP A 497 10.91 -5.96 -7.81
C TRP A 497 11.04 -7.18 -8.73
N ASP A 498 12.23 -7.78 -8.71
CA ASP A 498 12.58 -8.96 -9.50
C ASP A 498 12.81 -10.17 -8.61
N TYR A 499 12.19 -11.29 -8.94
CA TYR A 499 12.54 -12.58 -8.40
C TYR A 499 13.54 -13.30 -9.32
N PRO A 500 14.83 -13.38 -8.97
CA PRO A 500 15.81 -14.10 -9.76
C PRO A 500 15.60 -15.61 -9.60
N VAL A 501 15.05 -16.26 -10.62
CA VAL A 501 14.92 -17.74 -10.66
C VAL A 501 16.31 -18.39 -10.70
N SER A 502 17.23 -17.81 -11.47
CA SER A 502 18.64 -18.17 -11.53
C SER A 502 19.49 -16.93 -11.25
N PRO A 503 20.15 -16.83 -10.07
CA PRO A 503 20.96 -15.66 -9.72
C PRO A 503 22.06 -15.33 -10.72
N LEU A 504 22.69 -16.36 -11.32
CA LEU A 504 23.74 -16.19 -12.32
C LEU A 504 23.19 -15.63 -13.64
N LEU A 505 22.09 -16.20 -14.16
CA LEU A 505 21.49 -15.72 -15.41
C LEU A 505 20.87 -14.35 -15.24
N TYR A 506 20.30 -14.07 -14.07
CA TYR A 506 19.82 -12.74 -13.71
C TYR A 506 20.96 -11.72 -13.73
N TRP A 507 22.09 -12.01 -13.07
CA TRP A 507 23.27 -11.15 -13.09
C TRP A 507 23.82 -10.93 -14.51
N LEU A 508 23.92 -11.98 -15.32
CA LEU A 508 24.33 -11.86 -16.73
C LEU A 508 23.37 -10.95 -17.52
N TYR A 509 22.06 -11.07 -17.26
CA TYR A 509 21.05 -10.25 -17.92
C TYR A 509 21.09 -8.79 -17.47
N THR A 510 21.24 -8.51 -16.18
CA THR A 510 21.18 -7.14 -15.65
C THR A 510 22.50 -6.39 -15.78
N GLU A 511 23.65 -7.06 -15.61
CA GLU A 511 24.96 -6.40 -15.59
C GLU A 511 25.70 -6.51 -16.92
N VAL A 512 25.68 -7.69 -17.56
CA VAL A 512 26.53 -7.98 -18.73
C VAL A 512 25.84 -7.59 -20.04
N MET A 513 24.57 -7.95 -20.22
CA MET A 513 23.83 -7.69 -21.46
C MET A 513 23.79 -6.20 -21.85
N PRO A 514 23.54 -5.23 -20.93
CA PRO A 514 23.52 -3.82 -21.29
C PRO A 514 24.87 -3.32 -21.80
N GLN A 515 25.98 -3.82 -21.22
CA GLN A 515 27.33 -3.46 -21.64
C GLN A 515 27.65 -3.99 -23.04
N VAL A 516 27.27 -5.24 -23.32
CA VAL A 516 27.40 -5.85 -24.66
C VAL A 516 26.60 -5.06 -25.69
N LEU A 517 25.32 -4.75 -25.39
CA LEU A 517 24.47 -3.96 -26.29
C LEU A 517 24.99 -2.53 -26.49
N ALA A 518 25.58 -1.91 -25.47
CA ALA A 518 26.20 -0.60 -25.58
C ALA A 518 27.46 -0.65 -26.47
N TRP A 519 28.28 -1.69 -26.33
CA TRP A 519 29.46 -1.91 -27.18
C TRP A 519 29.08 -2.17 -28.64
N MET A 520 28.08 -3.02 -28.90
CA MET A 520 27.57 -3.26 -30.26
C MET A 520 27.05 -1.98 -30.91
N ARG A 521 26.32 -1.15 -30.17
CA ARG A 521 25.84 0.17 -30.64
C ARG A 521 26.97 1.14 -30.98
N ARG A 522 28.12 1.06 -30.30
CA ARG A 522 29.31 1.87 -30.61
C ARG A 522 30.09 1.40 -31.85
N ARG A 523 30.00 0.12 -32.20
CA ARG A 523 30.65 -0.46 -33.40
C ARG A 523 29.80 -0.40 -34.66
N GLY A 524 28.47 -0.29 -34.52
CA GLY A 524 27.52 -0.15 -35.63
C GLY A 524 27.19 1.30 -36.00
N ARG A 525 27.73 2.28 -35.26
CA ARG A 525 27.90 3.67 -35.70
C ARG A 525 29.31 3.81 -36.23
#